data_AF-A0A6N6LAE9-F1
#
_entry.id   AF-A0A6N6LAE9-F1
#
_cell.length_a   1.000
_cell.length_b   1.000
_cell.length_c   1.000
_cell.angle_alpha   90.00
_cell.angle_beta   90.00
_cell.angle_gamma   90.00
#
_symmetry.space_group_name_H-M   'P 1'
#
loop_
_entity.id
_entity.type
_entity.pdbx_description
1 polymer ?
#
loop_
_entity_poly.entity_id
_entity_poly.type
_entity_poly.pdbx_seq_one_letter_code
_entity_poly.pdbx_strand_id
1 'polypeptide(L)'
;MKTGHVLALSIGLLAAAAPVAAAVPGVGGLSFVAINASEDGFALSSFVDLAAGTQLFVTDNEWNGLAVGAGGAFTPGEGVLAWTLDSTLSAGSVVRFSSVDSAANVAVSHGVVSRSGGFSLAQSNESVYLYRDDGLGGVLPLAALGYGSGFSDELKGSGLEMSAVALDGTVKFAEYAGDRAGAGGLSGYQEMVSDPNQWTKQSTGDVSALAPNMTAFTVAAPVPEPATYAMLLAGLGVVSSIARRRQGRRRVTG
;
A
#
# COMPACT_ATOMS: atom_id res chain seq x y z
N MET A 1 -64.16 -6.99 -15.10
CA MET A 1 -62.91 -6.21 -15.22
C MET A 1 -61.96 -6.71 -14.15
N LYS A 2 -60.92 -7.47 -14.51
CA LYS A 2 -59.88 -7.94 -13.58
C LYS A 2 -58.54 -7.45 -14.12
N THR A 3 -57.98 -6.45 -13.46
CA THR A 3 -56.70 -5.81 -13.78
C THR A 3 -55.59 -6.73 -13.28
N GLY A 4 -54.83 -7.31 -14.21
CA GLY A 4 -53.62 -8.09 -13.87
C GLY A 4 -52.46 -7.15 -13.60
N HIS A 5 -51.86 -7.23 -12.42
CA HIS A 5 -50.61 -6.55 -12.09
C HIS A 5 -49.44 -7.41 -12.55
N VAL A 6 -48.66 -6.89 -13.51
CA VAL A 6 -47.39 -7.49 -13.93
C VAL A 6 -46.32 -7.04 -12.94
N LEU A 7 -45.88 -7.97 -12.08
CA LEU A 7 -44.75 -7.76 -11.18
C LEU A 7 -43.46 -7.99 -12.00
N ALA A 8 -42.73 -6.91 -12.29
CA ALA A 8 -41.42 -7.00 -12.93
C ALA A 8 -40.37 -7.39 -11.88
N LEU A 9 -39.86 -8.61 -11.96
CA LEU A 9 -38.78 -9.10 -11.11
C LEU A 9 -37.45 -8.71 -11.76
N SER A 10 -36.82 -7.64 -11.26
CA SER A 10 -35.46 -7.25 -11.64
C SER A 10 -34.45 -8.13 -10.90
N ILE A 11 -33.81 -9.05 -11.62
CA ILE A 11 -32.69 -9.84 -11.12
C ILE A 11 -31.44 -8.96 -11.16
N GLY A 12 -31.02 -8.46 -10.01
CA GLY A 12 -29.72 -7.83 -9.84
C GLY A 12 -28.63 -8.90 -9.90
N LEU A 13 -27.78 -8.85 -10.93
CA LEU A 13 -26.61 -9.70 -11.02
C LEU A 13 -25.57 -9.21 -10.00
N LEU A 14 -25.49 -9.84 -8.83
CA LEU A 14 -24.35 -9.66 -7.93
C LEU A 14 -23.12 -10.30 -8.58
N ALA A 15 -22.22 -9.48 -9.11
CA ALA A 15 -20.86 -9.92 -9.41
C ALA A 15 -20.15 -10.16 -8.08
N ALA A 16 -20.02 -11.43 -7.67
CA ALA A 16 -19.12 -11.78 -6.59
C ALA A 16 -17.69 -11.48 -7.03
N ALA A 17 -17.01 -10.56 -6.34
CA ALA A 17 -15.57 -10.34 -6.54
C ALA A 17 -14.84 -11.65 -6.20
N ALA A 18 -14.14 -12.22 -7.17
CA ALA A 18 -13.28 -13.37 -6.92
C ALA A 18 -12.16 -12.94 -5.95
N PRO A 19 -11.77 -13.81 -4.98
CA PRO A 19 -10.65 -13.48 -4.10
C PRO A 19 -9.40 -13.27 -4.95
N VAL A 20 -8.79 -12.10 -4.81
CA VAL A 20 -7.47 -11.81 -5.39
C VAL A 20 -6.47 -12.74 -4.68
N ALA A 21 -5.68 -13.48 -5.46
CA ALA A 21 -4.63 -14.29 -4.89
C ALA A 21 -3.60 -13.38 -4.21
N ALA A 22 -3.24 -13.69 -2.97
CA ALA A 22 -2.24 -12.95 -2.23
C ALA A 22 -0.92 -12.88 -3.00
N ALA A 23 -0.34 -11.68 -3.08
CA ALA A 23 0.85 -11.42 -3.86
C ALA A 23 2.11 -11.55 -3.01
N VAL A 24 3.20 -11.97 -3.65
CA VAL A 24 4.56 -11.92 -3.10
C VAL A 24 5.02 -10.47 -3.33
N PRO A 25 5.10 -9.60 -2.30
CA PRO A 25 5.21 -8.14 -2.48
C PRO A 25 6.48 -7.71 -3.21
N GLY A 26 6.38 -6.95 -4.30
CA GLY A 26 7.56 -6.35 -4.95
C GLY A 26 7.99 -5.03 -4.31
N VAL A 27 9.03 -4.41 -4.87
CA VAL A 27 9.37 -3.01 -4.59
C VAL A 27 8.12 -2.15 -4.76
N GLY A 28 7.84 -1.30 -3.77
CA GLY A 28 6.65 -0.45 -3.77
C GLY A 28 5.34 -1.15 -3.40
N GLY A 29 5.36 -2.46 -3.14
CA GLY A 29 4.20 -3.20 -2.64
C GLY A 29 3.82 -2.82 -1.20
N LEU A 30 4.75 -2.22 -0.45
CA LEU A 30 4.54 -1.62 0.86
C LEU A 30 5.31 -0.30 0.93
N SER A 31 4.92 0.59 1.86
CA SER A 31 5.68 1.81 2.17
C SER A 31 5.58 2.18 3.64
N PHE A 32 6.60 2.85 4.17
CA PHE A 32 6.49 3.55 5.45
C PHE A 32 5.50 4.70 5.33
N VAL A 33 4.67 4.88 6.35
CA VAL A 33 3.66 5.95 6.43
C VAL A 33 3.71 6.72 7.75
N ALA A 34 4.54 6.27 8.70
CA ALA A 34 4.91 7.05 9.88
C ALA A 34 6.20 6.51 10.52
N ILE A 35 6.88 7.37 11.28
CA ILE A 35 7.95 7.03 12.21
C ILE A 35 7.81 7.87 13.49
N ASN A 36 8.07 7.25 14.64
CA ASN A 36 8.20 7.89 15.94
C ASN A 36 9.53 7.46 16.58
N ALA A 37 10.59 8.18 16.25
CA ALA A 37 11.94 7.96 16.80
C ALA A 37 12.07 8.39 18.29
N SER A 38 11.03 8.99 18.88
CA SER A 38 10.98 9.20 20.34
C SER A 38 10.33 8.04 21.09
N GLU A 39 9.54 7.21 20.40
CA GLU A 39 8.91 5.99 20.94
C GLU A 39 9.68 4.72 20.58
N ASP A 40 10.55 4.79 19.57
CA ASP A 40 11.03 3.63 18.82
C ASP A 40 9.84 2.87 18.20
N GLY A 41 9.15 3.53 17.27
CA GLY A 41 8.01 2.95 16.55
C GLY A 41 7.89 3.47 15.12
N PHE A 42 7.16 2.76 14.28
CA PHE A 42 6.86 3.15 12.90
C PHE A 42 5.58 2.48 12.40
N ALA A 43 5.09 2.94 11.24
CA ALA A 43 3.95 2.32 10.58
C ALA A 43 4.22 2.09 9.09
N LEU A 44 3.69 0.97 8.58
CA LEU A 44 3.75 0.55 7.19
C LEU A 44 2.34 0.50 6.61
N SER A 45 2.17 0.83 5.34
CA SER A 45 0.98 0.45 4.58
C SER A 45 1.33 -0.59 3.53
N SER A 46 0.42 -1.56 3.32
CA SER A 46 0.50 -2.48 2.20
C SER A 46 -0.33 -1.96 1.04
N PHE A 47 0.19 -1.98 -0.18
CA PHE A 47 -0.54 -1.66 -1.41
C PHE A 47 -0.92 -2.91 -2.22
N VAL A 48 -0.65 -4.08 -1.66
CA VAL A 48 -1.04 -5.40 -2.18
C VAL A 48 -1.63 -6.26 -1.07
N ASP A 49 -2.42 -7.27 -1.44
CA ASP A 49 -2.89 -8.28 -0.49
C ASP A 49 -1.73 -9.21 -0.11
N LEU A 50 -1.53 -9.43 1.20
CA LEU A 50 -0.52 -10.35 1.74
C LEU A 50 -1.20 -11.54 2.41
N ALA A 51 -0.69 -12.75 2.16
CA ALA A 51 -1.23 -13.97 2.77
C ALA A 51 -0.83 -14.09 4.24
N ALA A 52 -1.65 -14.80 5.02
CA ALA A 52 -1.20 -15.36 6.29
C ALA A 52 0.08 -16.19 6.09
N GLY A 53 1.02 -16.08 7.03
CA GLY A 53 2.34 -16.73 6.95
C GLY A 53 3.37 -15.97 6.11
N THR A 54 3.01 -14.86 5.47
CA THR A 54 4.01 -14.00 4.81
C THR A 54 4.98 -13.48 5.85
N GLN A 55 6.28 -13.73 5.62
CA GLN A 55 7.36 -13.23 6.47
C GLN A 55 8.10 -12.10 5.76
N LEU A 56 8.26 -10.98 6.46
CA LEU A 56 9.02 -9.81 6.05
C LEU A 56 9.98 -9.43 7.17
N PHE A 57 10.97 -8.61 6.85
CA PHE A 57 11.99 -8.19 7.79
C PHE A 57 12.14 -6.67 7.76
N VAL A 58 12.43 -6.10 8.91
CA VAL A 58 12.79 -4.69 9.04
C VAL A 58 14.16 -4.58 9.68
N THR A 59 15.02 -3.72 9.16
CA THR A 59 16.37 -3.49 9.71
C THR A 59 16.71 -2.01 9.70
N ASP A 60 17.50 -1.59 10.68
CA ASP A 60 18.19 -0.30 10.75
C ASP A 60 19.59 -0.35 10.11
N ASN A 61 20.11 -1.55 9.78
CA ASN A 61 21.39 -1.66 9.07
C ASN A 61 21.37 -0.94 7.71
N GLU A 62 22.49 -0.30 7.37
CA GLU A 62 22.62 0.44 6.11
C GLU A 62 22.76 -0.50 4.90
N TRP A 63 22.37 0.01 3.72
CA TRP A 63 22.62 -0.70 2.47
C TRP A 63 24.07 -0.54 1.99
N ASN A 64 24.69 -1.62 1.50
CA ASN A 64 26.11 -1.62 1.10
C ASN A 64 26.42 -0.93 -0.25
N GLY A 65 25.42 -0.35 -0.91
CA GLY A 65 25.59 0.38 -2.16
C GLY A 65 25.68 -0.47 -3.44
N LEU A 66 25.64 -1.80 -3.33
CA LEU A 66 25.69 -2.71 -4.49
C LEU A 66 24.29 -3.05 -5.00
N ALA A 67 24.19 -3.41 -6.28
CA ALA A 67 22.91 -3.79 -6.88
C ALA A 67 22.39 -5.12 -6.30
N VAL A 68 21.07 -5.19 -6.08
CA VAL A 68 20.37 -6.46 -5.77
C VAL A 68 20.70 -7.52 -6.83
N GLY A 69 21.04 -8.73 -6.38
CA GLY A 69 21.49 -9.83 -7.26
C GLY A 69 22.95 -9.72 -7.74
N ALA A 70 23.67 -8.66 -7.38
CA ALA A 70 25.09 -8.45 -7.70
C ALA A 70 25.96 -8.23 -6.44
N GLY A 71 25.54 -8.78 -5.30
CA GLY A 71 26.22 -8.63 -4.01
C GLY A 71 25.63 -7.54 -3.10
N GLY A 72 24.53 -6.90 -3.51
CA GLY A 72 23.71 -6.05 -2.65
C GLY A 72 23.28 -6.75 -1.37
N ALA A 73 23.60 -6.16 -0.22
CA ALA A 73 23.28 -6.68 1.10
C ALA A 73 23.28 -5.55 2.14
N PHE A 74 22.63 -5.79 3.28
CA PHE A 74 22.73 -4.91 4.45
C PHE A 74 24.09 -5.08 5.14
N THR A 75 24.62 -3.98 5.68
CA THR A 75 25.79 -4.01 6.56
C THR A 75 25.48 -4.83 7.82
N PRO A 76 26.48 -5.45 8.46
CA PRO A 76 26.29 -6.06 9.77
C PRO A 76 26.52 -5.01 10.87
N GLY A 77 25.81 -5.12 11.99
CA GLY A 77 26.12 -4.30 13.18
C GLY A 77 24.92 -4.04 14.07
N GLU A 78 23.72 -4.04 13.48
CA GLU A 78 22.48 -3.61 14.13
C GLU A 78 21.41 -4.69 14.11
N GLY A 79 20.15 -4.28 14.19
CA GLY A 79 19.03 -5.13 14.52
C GLY A 79 18.24 -5.56 13.30
N VAL A 80 17.51 -6.67 13.47
CA VAL A 80 16.50 -7.11 12.52
C VAL A 80 15.24 -7.49 13.29
N LEU A 81 14.11 -6.93 12.86
CA LEU A 81 12.78 -7.36 13.22
C LEU A 81 12.29 -8.37 12.17
N ALA A 82 12.00 -9.59 12.58
CA ALA A 82 11.30 -10.57 11.75
C ALA A 82 9.80 -10.47 12.04
N TRP A 83 9.02 -10.13 11.02
CA TRP A 83 7.57 -9.95 11.09
C TRP A 83 6.87 -11.03 10.27
N THR A 84 5.94 -11.77 10.88
CA THR A 84 5.15 -12.81 10.19
C THR A 84 3.66 -12.56 10.39
N LEU A 85 2.90 -12.50 9.31
CA LEU A 85 1.45 -12.35 9.36
C LEU A 85 0.77 -13.63 9.90
N ASP A 86 -0.20 -13.46 10.80
CA ASP A 86 -1.04 -14.54 11.33
C ASP A 86 -2.33 -14.75 10.52
N SER A 87 -2.69 -13.75 9.72
CA SER A 87 -3.91 -13.66 8.93
C SER A 87 -3.64 -12.87 7.64
N THR A 88 -4.54 -12.96 6.67
CA THR A 88 -4.42 -12.19 5.43
C THR A 88 -4.50 -10.68 5.74
N LEU A 89 -3.58 -9.90 5.19
CA LEU A 89 -3.59 -8.45 5.26
C LEU A 89 -4.06 -7.89 3.92
N SER A 90 -5.20 -7.21 3.92
CA SER A 90 -5.72 -6.60 2.69
C SER A 90 -4.90 -5.40 2.25
N ALA A 91 -4.86 -5.17 0.94
CA ALA A 91 -4.28 -3.98 0.34
C ALA A 91 -4.97 -2.72 0.89
N GLY A 92 -4.17 -1.71 1.21
CA GLY A 92 -4.55 -0.46 1.85
C GLY A 92 -4.44 -0.47 3.39
N SER A 93 -4.31 -1.63 4.02
CA SER A 93 -4.16 -1.72 5.48
C SER A 93 -2.88 -1.05 5.98
N VAL A 94 -2.92 -0.54 7.22
CA VAL A 94 -1.79 0.07 7.92
C VAL A 94 -1.42 -0.79 9.14
N VAL A 95 -0.14 -1.10 9.27
CA VAL A 95 0.43 -1.92 10.34
C VAL A 95 1.37 -1.07 11.17
N ARG A 96 1.23 -1.11 12.50
CA ARG A 96 2.07 -0.36 13.44
C ARG A 96 3.04 -1.29 14.14
N PHE A 97 4.28 -0.83 14.28
CA PHE A 97 5.31 -1.38 15.13
C PHE A 97 5.59 -0.39 16.26
N SER A 98 5.76 -0.89 17.48
CA SER A 98 6.02 -0.06 18.67
C SER A 98 7.05 -0.70 19.59
N SER A 99 7.80 0.14 20.30
CA SER A 99 8.85 -0.27 21.25
C SER A 99 9.86 -1.23 20.63
N VAL A 100 10.29 -0.93 19.40
CA VAL A 100 11.19 -1.80 18.62
C VAL A 100 12.60 -1.86 19.21
N ASP A 101 12.93 -0.96 20.14
CA ASP A 101 14.13 -0.94 20.96
C ASP A 101 14.15 -1.97 22.10
N SER A 102 13.00 -2.54 22.44
CA SER A 102 12.84 -3.45 23.57
C SER A 102 12.41 -4.84 23.12
N ALA A 103 13.28 -5.83 23.31
CA ALA A 103 12.95 -7.23 23.00
C ALA A 103 11.77 -7.77 23.84
N ALA A 104 11.49 -7.17 25.00
CA ALA A 104 10.38 -7.56 25.87
C ALA A 104 9.05 -6.90 25.50
N ASN A 105 9.09 -5.70 24.89
CA ASN A 105 7.91 -4.88 24.65
C ASN A 105 7.57 -4.71 23.17
N VAL A 106 8.47 -5.11 22.26
CA VAL A 106 8.25 -4.99 20.82
C VAL A 106 6.92 -5.62 20.42
N ALA A 107 6.11 -4.85 19.69
CA ALA A 107 4.77 -5.26 19.30
C ALA A 107 4.46 -4.84 17.86
N VAL A 108 3.55 -5.57 17.23
CA VAL A 108 3.02 -5.27 15.90
C VAL A 108 1.49 -5.41 15.91
N SER A 109 0.78 -4.55 15.19
CA SER A 109 -0.70 -4.57 15.19
C SER A 109 -1.33 -5.72 14.41
N HIS A 110 -0.57 -6.37 13.52
CA HIS A 110 -1.01 -7.51 12.72
C HIS A 110 0.12 -8.54 12.64
N GLY A 111 -0.16 -9.80 12.97
CA GLY A 111 0.86 -10.84 13.02
C GLY A 111 1.73 -10.82 14.27
N VAL A 112 2.91 -11.42 14.16
CA VAL A 112 3.90 -11.56 15.23
C VAL A 112 5.23 -10.97 14.80
N VAL A 113 5.92 -10.32 15.74
CA VAL A 113 7.24 -9.75 15.51
C VAL A 113 8.22 -10.29 16.54
N SER A 114 9.43 -10.59 16.08
CA SER A 114 10.57 -10.92 16.95
C SER A 114 11.77 -10.08 16.57
N ARG A 115 12.57 -9.68 17.55
CA ARG A 115 13.77 -8.88 17.36
C ARG A 115 15.02 -9.73 17.53
N SER A 116 16.02 -9.45 16.71
CA SER A 116 17.40 -9.90 16.87
C SER A 116 18.34 -8.69 16.82
N GLY A 117 19.45 -8.75 17.55
CA GLY A 117 20.37 -7.61 17.66
C GLY A 117 19.80 -6.40 18.40
N GLY A 118 20.53 -5.29 18.32
CA GLY A 118 20.08 -3.98 18.80
C GLY A 118 19.44 -3.23 17.63
N PHE A 119 18.12 -3.03 17.71
CA PHE A 119 17.35 -2.17 16.80
C PHE A 119 16.95 -0.91 17.57
N SER A 120 17.23 0.30 17.11
CA SER A 120 16.76 1.55 17.76
C SER A 120 16.75 2.70 16.78
N LEU A 121 15.77 3.59 16.87
CA LEU A 121 15.57 4.69 15.93
C LEU A 121 16.18 5.98 16.48
N ALA A 122 17.34 6.37 15.96
CA ALA A 122 17.95 7.65 16.25
C ALA A 122 17.09 8.81 15.69
N GLN A 123 17.16 9.98 16.32
CA GLN A 123 16.40 11.17 15.88
C GLN A 123 17.09 11.94 14.74
N SER A 124 18.27 11.50 14.31
CA SER A 124 19.04 12.10 13.22
C SER A 124 19.95 11.07 12.57
N ASN A 125 20.13 11.15 11.25
CA ASN A 125 20.97 10.23 10.46
C ASN A 125 20.56 8.77 10.71
N GLU A 126 19.30 8.48 10.39
CA GLU A 126 18.71 7.16 10.57
C GLU A 126 18.15 6.68 9.24
N SER A 127 18.20 5.37 9.04
CA SER A 127 17.55 4.70 7.92
C SER A 127 16.92 3.40 8.41
N VAL A 128 15.76 3.09 7.86
CA VAL A 128 15.04 1.86 8.16
C VAL A 128 14.54 1.25 6.86
N TYR A 129 14.80 -0.03 6.69
CA TYR A 129 14.45 -0.78 5.48
C TYR A 129 13.48 -1.89 5.83
N LEU A 130 12.41 -1.98 5.04
CA LEU A 130 11.61 -3.17 4.92
C LEU A 130 12.16 -4.01 3.78
N TYR A 131 12.36 -5.30 4.00
CA TYR A 131 12.83 -6.23 2.99
C TYR A 131 12.23 -7.62 3.18
N ARG A 132 12.55 -8.50 2.24
CA ARG A 132 12.32 -9.95 2.36
C ARG A 132 13.50 -10.74 1.82
N ASP A 133 13.52 -12.03 2.10
CA ASP A 133 14.33 -12.98 1.35
C ASP A 133 13.84 -13.05 -0.11
N ASP A 134 14.75 -13.11 -1.08
CA ASP A 134 14.42 -13.21 -2.50
C ASP A 134 14.05 -14.62 -2.97
N GLY A 135 14.15 -15.61 -2.07
CA GLY A 135 13.92 -17.04 -2.31
C GLY A 135 15.13 -17.76 -2.92
N LEU A 136 16.23 -17.06 -3.16
CA LEU A 136 17.47 -17.55 -3.78
C LEU A 136 18.68 -17.38 -2.84
N GLY A 137 18.45 -16.98 -1.59
CA GLY A 137 19.48 -16.74 -0.58
C GLY A 137 20.03 -15.31 -0.59
N GLY A 138 19.35 -14.38 -1.27
CA GLY A 138 19.60 -12.94 -1.24
C GLY A 138 18.48 -12.17 -0.53
N VAL A 139 18.58 -10.85 -0.56
CA VAL A 139 17.59 -9.93 0.02
C VAL A 139 17.00 -9.03 -1.06
N LEU A 140 15.71 -8.73 -0.93
CA LEU A 140 15.01 -7.74 -1.75
C LEU A 140 14.47 -6.63 -0.86
N PRO A 141 15.08 -5.43 -0.88
CA PRO A 141 14.49 -4.24 -0.29
C PRO A 141 13.13 -3.93 -0.93
N LEU A 142 12.13 -3.61 -0.10
CA LEU A 142 10.75 -3.37 -0.52
C LEU A 142 10.33 -1.91 -0.33
N ALA A 143 10.80 -1.31 0.77
CA ALA A 143 10.59 0.09 1.13
C ALA A 143 11.71 0.56 2.05
N ALA A 144 11.96 1.87 2.07
CA ALA A 144 12.88 2.49 3.02
C ALA A 144 12.32 3.83 3.48
N LEU A 145 12.66 4.21 4.70
CA LEU A 145 12.49 5.55 5.21
C LEU A 145 13.80 5.97 5.87
N GLY A 146 14.25 7.18 5.62
CA GLY A 146 15.44 7.69 6.27
C GLY A 146 15.47 9.21 6.33
N TYR A 147 16.34 9.71 7.17
CA TYR A 147 16.54 11.14 7.35
C TYR A 147 17.95 11.52 7.73
N GLY A 148 18.36 12.68 7.23
CA GLY A 148 19.74 13.14 7.29
C GLY A 148 20.36 13.23 5.90
N SER A 149 21.56 13.80 5.82
CA SER A 149 22.19 14.15 4.54
C SER A 149 22.75 12.95 3.77
N GLY A 150 22.91 11.80 4.41
CA GLY A 150 23.53 10.60 3.82
C GLY A 150 22.55 9.63 3.16
N PHE A 151 21.27 9.70 3.49
CA PHE A 151 20.31 8.66 3.13
C PHE A 151 20.16 8.45 1.62
N SER A 152 20.15 9.53 0.82
CA SER A 152 20.06 9.41 -0.65
C SER A 152 21.24 8.66 -1.28
N ASP A 153 22.44 8.78 -0.69
CA ASP A 153 23.61 8.05 -1.18
C ASP A 153 23.59 6.58 -0.76
N GLU A 154 23.00 6.28 0.40
CA GLU A 154 22.82 4.94 0.94
C GLU A 154 21.87 4.09 0.08
N LEU A 155 20.84 4.69 -0.50
CA LEU A 155 19.87 4.00 -1.35
C LEU A 155 20.45 3.41 -2.64
N LYS A 156 21.67 3.79 -3.04
CA LYS A 156 22.25 3.38 -4.33
C LYS A 156 22.29 1.86 -4.46
N GLY A 157 21.73 1.33 -5.54
CA GLY A 157 21.74 -0.10 -5.84
C GLY A 157 20.70 -0.92 -5.07
N SER A 158 19.97 -0.31 -4.13
CA SER A 158 18.86 -0.96 -3.44
C SER A 158 17.62 -1.14 -4.34
N GLY A 159 17.51 -0.33 -5.39
CA GLY A 159 16.31 -0.25 -6.23
C GLY A 159 15.18 0.60 -5.62
N LEU A 160 15.44 1.28 -4.50
CA LEU A 160 14.47 2.11 -3.77
C LEU A 160 14.65 3.63 -4.01
N GLU A 161 15.53 4.05 -4.94
CA GLU A 161 15.90 5.45 -5.15
C GLU A 161 14.70 6.36 -5.48
N MET A 162 13.62 5.78 -6.03
CA MET A 162 12.38 6.49 -6.38
C MET A 162 11.20 6.18 -5.46
N SER A 163 11.36 5.27 -4.50
CA SER A 163 10.25 4.78 -3.66
C SER A 163 10.51 4.93 -2.16
N ALA A 164 11.71 5.32 -1.75
CA ALA A 164 12.04 5.59 -0.37
C ALA A 164 11.45 6.93 0.10
N VAL A 165 11.11 7.00 1.38
CA VAL A 165 10.72 8.25 2.04
C VAL A 165 11.98 8.91 2.58
N ALA A 166 12.43 10.00 1.95
CA ALA A 166 13.60 10.75 2.39
C ALA A 166 13.18 12.05 3.06
N LEU A 167 13.30 12.12 4.40
CA LEU A 167 13.05 13.34 5.18
C LEU A 167 14.37 14.05 5.50
N ASP A 168 14.32 15.34 5.81
CA ASP A 168 15.50 16.14 6.14
C ASP A 168 15.65 16.40 7.64
N GLY A 169 16.90 16.65 8.08
CA GLY A 169 17.20 17.10 9.44
C GLY A 169 16.83 16.11 10.55
N THR A 170 16.42 16.65 11.71
CA THR A 170 16.03 15.86 12.89
C THR A 170 14.57 15.45 12.78
N VAL A 171 14.28 14.17 13.03
CA VAL A 171 12.93 13.60 13.07
C VAL A 171 12.70 12.99 14.44
N LYS A 172 11.73 13.52 15.20
CA LYS A 172 11.23 12.87 16.41
C LYS A 172 9.96 12.07 16.12
N PHE A 173 9.08 12.66 15.32
CA PHE A 173 7.89 12.03 14.77
C PHE A 173 7.67 12.56 13.36
N ALA A 174 7.26 11.71 12.44
CA ALA A 174 6.77 12.11 11.13
C ALA A 174 5.70 11.15 10.63
N GLU A 175 4.73 11.65 9.90
CA GLU A 175 3.68 10.83 9.29
C GLU A 175 3.22 11.38 7.94
N TYR A 176 2.77 10.47 7.07
CA TYR A 176 2.13 10.85 5.81
C TYR A 176 0.77 11.49 6.09
N ALA A 177 0.63 12.74 5.64
CA ALA A 177 -0.52 13.61 5.83
C ALA A 177 -1.32 13.88 4.55
N GLY A 178 -0.87 13.35 3.41
CA GLY A 178 -1.61 13.42 2.15
C GLY A 178 -2.88 12.57 2.13
N ASP A 179 -3.61 12.63 1.02
CA ASP A 179 -4.86 11.90 0.86
C ASP A 179 -4.63 10.38 0.92
N ARG A 180 -5.55 9.69 1.63
CA ARG A 180 -5.60 8.22 1.74
C ARG A 180 -6.85 7.63 1.08
N ALA A 181 -7.61 8.46 0.38
CA ALA A 181 -8.81 8.06 -0.33
C ALA A 181 -8.85 8.71 -1.71
N GLY A 182 -9.51 8.04 -2.66
CA GLY A 182 -9.84 8.64 -3.96
C GLY A 182 -8.78 8.49 -5.05
N ALA A 183 -7.63 7.85 -4.80
CA ALA A 183 -6.72 7.50 -5.87
C ALA A 183 -7.36 6.50 -6.84
N GLY A 184 -6.98 6.59 -8.12
CA GLY A 184 -7.44 5.67 -9.18
C GLY A 184 -6.91 4.24 -9.04
N GLY A 185 -5.97 4.01 -8.12
CA GLY A 185 -5.36 2.71 -7.81
C GLY A 185 -4.37 2.85 -6.65
N LEU A 186 -4.04 1.74 -5.98
CA LEU A 186 -3.13 1.77 -4.83
C LEU A 186 -1.69 2.13 -5.21
N SER A 187 -1.26 1.83 -6.45
CA SER A 187 0.05 2.26 -6.96
C SER A 187 0.20 3.78 -7.01
N GLY A 188 -0.91 4.53 -7.13
CA GLY A 188 -0.89 6.00 -7.10
C GLY A 188 -0.51 6.57 -5.73
N TYR A 189 -0.72 5.82 -4.64
CA TYR A 189 -0.31 6.25 -3.32
C TYR A 189 1.19 6.11 -3.08
N GLN A 190 1.86 5.17 -3.75
CA GLN A 190 3.29 4.97 -3.57
C GLN A 190 4.07 6.26 -3.93
N GLU A 191 3.76 6.87 -5.06
CA GLU A 191 4.38 8.13 -5.49
C GLU A 191 4.10 9.26 -4.48
N MET A 192 2.86 9.37 -4.01
CA MET A 192 2.47 10.39 -3.02
C MET A 192 3.17 10.18 -1.66
N VAL A 193 3.26 8.94 -1.19
CA VAL A 193 3.90 8.60 0.08
C VAL A 193 5.42 8.84 0.01
N SER A 194 6.04 8.61 -1.15
CA SER A 194 7.47 8.91 -1.34
C SER A 194 7.79 10.41 -1.44
N ASP A 195 6.80 11.28 -1.67
CA ASP A 195 6.99 12.73 -1.71
C ASP A 195 7.06 13.30 -0.28
N PRO A 196 8.23 13.80 0.18
CA PRO A 196 8.38 14.35 1.53
C PRO A 196 7.51 15.60 1.78
N ASN A 197 7.00 16.26 0.72
CA ASN A 197 6.07 17.38 0.89
C ASN A 197 4.68 16.93 1.35
N GLN A 198 4.35 15.64 1.27
CA GLN A 198 3.11 15.07 1.79
C GLN A 198 3.22 14.65 3.26
N TRP A 199 4.34 14.93 3.94
CA TRP A 199 4.60 14.51 5.31
C TRP A 199 4.55 15.68 6.28
N THR A 200 3.97 15.43 7.46
CA THR A 200 4.16 16.30 8.63
C THR A 200 5.32 15.75 9.45
N LYS A 201 6.13 16.65 10.02
CA LYS A 201 7.32 16.31 10.81
C LYS A 201 7.39 17.18 12.06
N GLN A 202 7.75 16.55 13.17
CA GLN A 202 8.07 17.21 14.44
C GLN A 202 9.53 16.90 14.81
N SER A 203 10.29 17.96 15.08
CA SER A 203 11.73 17.88 15.41
C SER A 203 12.05 18.33 16.84
N THR A 204 11.05 18.82 17.58
CA THR A 204 11.20 19.37 18.94
C THR A 204 10.06 18.89 19.84
N GLY A 205 10.19 19.11 21.15
CA GLY A 205 9.23 18.64 22.15
C GLY A 205 9.36 17.15 22.48
N ASP A 206 8.48 16.67 23.35
CA ASP A 206 8.27 15.25 23.63
C ASP A 206 7.07 14.76 22.83
N VAL A 207 7.30 13.75 22.00
CA VAL A 207 6.32 13.16 21.08
C VAL A 207 6.26 11.64 21.23
N SER A 208 6.89 11.09 22.28
CA SER A 208 6.93 9.65 22.56
C SER A 208 5.54 9.01 22.68
N ALA A 209 4.55 9.76 23.12
CA ALA A 209 3.16 9.30 23.24
C ALA A 209 2.30 9.53 21.96
N LEU A 210 2.85 10.18 20.93
CA LEU A 210 2.09 10.48 19.71
C LEU A 210 1.89 9.20 18.88
N ALA A 211 0.64 8.87 18.60
CA ALA A 211 0.28 7.71 17.80
C ALA A 211 0.23 8.06 16.30
N PRO A 212 0.83 7.26 15.40
CA PRO A 212 0.65 7.38 13.96
C PRO A 212 -0.81 7.30 13.51
N ASN A 213 -1.12 7.98 12.41
CA ASN A 213 -2.37 7.79 11.68
C ASN A 213 -2.48 6.38 11.07
N MET A 214 -3.41 5.59 11.63
CA MET A 214 -3.69 4.21 11.23
C MET A 214 -4.79 4.08 10.17
N THR A 215 -5.23 5.19 9.56
CA THR A 215 -6.29 5.17 8.54
C THR A 215 -5.81 4.42 7.30
N ALA A 216 -6.60 3.44 6.87
CA ALA A 216 -6.34 2.64 5.68
C ALA A 216 -6.43 3.48 4.39
N PHE A 217 -5.63 3.09 3.40
CA PHE A 217 -5.73 3.63 2.05
C PHE A 217 -6.86 2.95 1.29
N THR A 218 -7.64 3.75 0.56
CA THR A 218 -8.78 3.27 -0.21
C THR A 218 -8.72 3.80 -1.63
N VAL A 219 -9.07 2.96 -2.61
CA VAL A 219 -9.21 3.40 -4.00
C VAL A 219 -10.62 3.88 -4.24
N ALA A 220 -10.80 4.81 -5.18
CA ALA A 220 -12.13 5.13 -5.66
C ALA A 220 -12.79 3.86 -6.19
N ALA A 221 -13.99 3.53 -5.70
CA ALA A 221 -14.77 2.47 -6.33
C ALA A 221 -14.96 2.84 -7.80
N PRO A 222 -14.80 1.89 -8.76
CA PRO A 222 -15.13 2.15 -10.14
C PRO A 222 -16.56 2.68 -10.18
N VAL A 223 -16.74 3.93 -10.57
CA VAL A 223 -18.08 4.51 -10.68
C VAL A 223 -18.78 3.67 -11.75
N PRO A 224 -19.80 2.87 -11.41
CA PRO A 224 -20.51 2.11 -12.42
C PRO A 224 -21.17 3.15 -13.31
N GLU A 225 -20.83 3.22 -14.61
CA GLU A 225 -21.56 4.10 -15.52
C GLU A 225 -22.96 3.51 -15.75
N PRO A 226 -24.03 3.96 -15.05
CA PRO A 226 -25.32 3.30 -15.14
C PRO A 226 -26.06 3.71 -16.42
N ALA A 227 -25.51 4.65 -17.19
CA ALA A 227 -26.18 5.29 -18.31
C ALA A 227 -25.62 4.85 -19.67
N THR A 228 -24.33 4.56 -19.82
CA THR A 228 -23.75 4.38 -21.17
C THR A 228 -24.26 3.12 -21.85
N TYR A 229 -24.37 2.00 -21.14
CA TYR A 229 -24.93 0.76 -21.70
C TYR A 229 -26.45 0.83 -21.86
N ALA A 230 -27.16 1.43 -20.91
CA ALA A 230 -28.61 1.61 -21.00
C ALA A 230 -28.99 2.54 -22.15
N MET A 231 -28.23 3.63 -22.38
CA MET A 231 -28.43 4.58 -23.46
C MET A 231 -27.98 4.01 -24.81
N LEU A 232 -26.90 3.23 -24.85
CA LEU A 232 -26.49 2.50 -26.06
C LEU A 232 -27.56 1.48 -26.47
N LEU A 233 -28.06 0.68 -25.53
CA LEU A 233 -29.11 -0.32 -25.79
C LEU A 233 -30.45 0.34 -26.12
N ALA A 234 -30.82 1.43 -25.45
CA ALA A 234 -32.00 2.22 -25.80
C ALA A 234 -31.87 2.84 -27.21
N GLY A 235 -30.69 3.38 -27.54
CA GLY A 235 -30.37 3.90 -28.86
C GLY A 235 -30.47 2.82 -29.95
N LEU A 236 -29.87 1.64 -29.71
CA LEU A 236 -29.97 0.49 -30.62
C LEU A 236 -31.40 -0.04 -30.75
N GLY A 237 -32.19 -0.02 -29.67
CA GLY A 237 -33.60 -0.38 -29.68
C GLY A 237 -34.43 0.58 -30.55
N VAL A 238 -34.19 1.89 -30.44
CA VAL A 238 -34.82 2.91 -31.28
C VAL A 238 -34.45 2.72 -32.76
N VAL A 239 -33.16 2.54 -33.08
CA VAL A 239 -32.70 2.29 -34.45
C VAL A 239 -33.33 1.01 -35.03
N SER A 240 -33.37 -0.07 -34.25
CA SER A 240 -33.97 -1.35 -34.64
C SER A 240 -35.47 -1.22 -34.93
N SER A 241 -36.19 -0.46 -34.11
CA SER A 241 -37.62 -0.22 -34.30
C SER A 241 -37.93 0.62 -35.56
N ILE A 242 -37.11 1.63 -35.85
CA ILE A 242 -37.21 2.45 -37.06
C ILE A 242 -36.90 1.61 -38.32
N ALA A 243 -35.84 0.80 -38.28
CA ALA A 243 -35.47 -0.09 -39.38
C ALA A 243 -36.59 -1.10 -39.70
N ARG A 244 -37.20 -1.70 -38.66
CA ARG A 244 -38.31 -2.65 -38.82
C ARG A 244 -39.56 -2.00 -39.43
N ARG A 245 -39.89 -0.74 -39.05
CA ARG A 245 -41.02 0.01 -39.64
C ARG A 245 -40.83 0.30 -41.13
N ARG A 246 -39.59 0.54 -41.58
CA ARG A 246 -39.30 0.81 -43.00
C ARG A 246 -39.41 -0.43 -43.88
N GLN A 247 -39.10 -1.62 -43.35
CA GLN A 247 -39.25 -2.88 -44.09
C GLN A 247 -40.72 -3.29 -44.28
N GLY A 248 -41.59 -3.02 -43.31
CA GLY A 248 -43.03 -3.33 -43.41
C GLY A 248 -43.77 -2.54 -44.51
N ARG A 249 -43.36 -1.30 -44.78
CA ARG A 249 -43.94 -0.46 -45.84
C ARG A 249 -43.56 -0.88 -47.26
N ARG A 250 -42.47 -1.64 -47.44
CA ARG A 250 -42.02 -2.12 -48.75
C ARG A 250 -42.74 -3.38 -49.25
N ARG A 251 -43.61 -3.99 -48.42
CA ARG A 251 -44.31 -5.25 -48.76
C ARG A 251 -45.76 -5.09 -49.21
N VAL A 252 -46.27 -3.86 -49.36
CA VAL A 252 -47.68 -3.57 -49.71
C VAL A 252 -47.83 -3.06 -51.16
N THR A 253 -46.80 -3.21 -51.99
CA THR A 253 -46.88 -2.94 -53.43
C THR A 253 -46.28 -4.13 -54.18
N GLY A 254 -47.15 -5.08 -54.51
CA GLY A 254 -46.87 -6.31 -55.25
C GLY A 254 -48.16 -7.07 -55.44
#